data_AF-A0A7S4PDP2-F1
#
_entry.id   AF-A0A7S4PDP2-F1
#
_cell.length_a   1.000
_cell.length_b   1.000
_cell.length_c   1.000
_cell.angle_alpha   90.00
_cell.angle_beta   90.00
_cell.angle_gamma   90.00
#
_symmetry.space_group_name_H-M   'P 1'
#
loop_
_entity.id
_entity.type
_entity.pdbx_description
1 polymer ?
#
loop_
_entity_poly.entity_id
_entity_poly.type
_entity_poly.pdbx_seq_one_letter_code
_entity_poly.pdbx_strand_id
1 'polypeptide(L)'
;SSAPSRSAMANTHFKTELEGADDHAKLHSLCKLTYKEQAVWFLNAVWEVQVQGKSGSEYAEKIWDYVAKAGVIDNAKESGNALDELEAHRFLEAFDEAHTVLQMRSALR
;
A
#
# COMPACT_ATOMS: atom_id res chain seq x y z
N SER A 1 28.45 27.52 13.32
CA SER A 1 27.27 26.65 13.52
C SER A 1 27.26 25.57 12.47
N SER A 2 27.61 24.35 12.85
CA SER A 2 27.63 23.18 11.96
C SER A 2 26.21 22.61 11.88
N ALA A 3 25.63 22.57 10.69
CA ALA A 3 24.35 21.89 10.45
C ALA A 3 24.53 20.39 10.71
N PRO A 4 23.56 19.70 11.35
CA PRO A 4 23.68 18.28 11.58
C PRO A 4 23.67 17.52 10.25
N SER A 5 24.68 16.66 10.08
CA SER A 5 24.83 15.71 8.99
C SER A 5 23.53 14.89 8.82
N ARG A 6 23.01 14.81 7.59
CA ARG A 6 21.81 14.05 7.18
C ARG A 6 21.90 12.53 7.42
N SER A 7 22.89 12.05 8.17
CA SER A 7 23.20 10.62 8.34
C SER A 7 22.59 10.00 9.60
N ALA A 8 21.51 10.56 10.15
CA ALA A 8 20.89 10.09 11.39
C ALA A 8 19.35 9.94 11.30
N MET A 9 18.82 9.66 10.11
CA MET A 9 17.50 9.04 9.99
C MET A 9 17.73 7.65 9.46
N ALA A 10 17.28 6.63 10.20
CA ALA A 10 17.35 5.25 9.80
C ALA A 10 16.64 5.11 8.45
N ASN A 11 17.42 5.15 7.36
CA ASN A 11 16.97 4.73 6.04
C ASN A 11 16.73 3.23 6.16
N THR A 12 15.51 2.85 6.51
CA THR A 12 14.97 1.55 6.12
C THR A 12 15.26 1.42 4.63
N HIS A 13 16.08 0.43 4.27
CA HIS A 13 16.43 0.12 2.88
C HIS A 13 15.12 -0.09 2.11
N PHE A 14 14.64 0.93 1.39
CA PHE A 14 13.50 0.76 0.51
C PHE A 14 13.89 -0.25 -0.56
N LYS A 15 13.22 -1.40 -0.58
CA LYS A 15 13.54 -2.48 -1.50
C LYS A 15 13.13 -2.06 -2.91
N THR A 16 14.10 -1.80 -3.79
CA THR A 16 13.87 -1.33 -5.18
C THR A 16 13.64 -2.47 -6.17
N GLU A 17 13.82 -3.72 -5.76
CA GLU A 17 13.64 -4.92 -6.59
C GLU A 17 12.83 -5.98 -5.84
N LEU A 18 11.83 -6.56 -6.50
CA LEU A 18 11.01 -7.64 -5.94
C LEU A 18 11.66 -8.99 -6.24
N GLU A 19 11.60 -9.91 -5.27
CA GLU A 19 12.07 -11.28 -5.45
C GLU A 19 11.06 -12.09 -6.27
N GLY A 20 11.54 -12.95 -7.18
CA GLY A 20 10.69 -13.82 -7.98
C GLY A 20 11.09 -13.88 -9.45
N ALA A 21 10.96 -15.07 -10.04
CA ALA A 21 11.31 -15.29 -11.45
C ALA A 21 10.22 -14.81 -12.43
N ASP A 22 8.96 -14.72 -11.96
CA ASP A 22 7.79 -14.31 -12.73
C ASP A 22 6.98 -13.24 -11.98
N ASP A 23 5.99 -12.66 -12.67
CA ASP A 23 5.18 -11.56 -12.13
C ASP A 23 4.34 -11.99 -10.92
N HIS A 24 3.91 -13.25 -10.87
CA HIS A 24 3.17 -13.79 -9.73
C HIS A 24 4.06 -13.90 -8.49
N ALA A 25 5.29 -14.39 -8.65
CA ALA A 25 6.28 -14.48 -7.58
C ALA A 25 6.67 -13.09 -7.06
N LYS A 26 6.84 -12.11 -7.95
CA LYS A 26 7.10 -10.71 -7.59
C LYS A 26 5.92 -10.09 -6.84
N LEU A 27 4.69 -10.31 -7.31
CA LEU A 27 3.48 -9.85 -6.61
C LEU A 27 3.38 -10.45 -5.21
N HIS A 28 3.64 -11.74 -5.09
CA HIS A 28 3.67 -12.41 -3.78
C HIS A 28 4.79 -11.86 -2.87
N SER A 29 5.97 -11.52 -3.42
CA SER A 29 7.01 -10.82 -2.64
C SER A 29 6.58 -9.42 -2.22
N LEU A 30 5.83 -8.70 -3.05
CA LEU A 30 5.33 -7.36 -2.75
C LEU A 30 4.32 -7.40 -1.59
N CYS A 31 3.37 -8.33 -1.63
CA CYS A 31 2.34 -8.48 -0.58
C CYS A 31 2.90 -8.87 0.80
N LYS A 32 4.18 -9.26 0.89
CA LYS A 32 4.86 -9.53 2.16
C LYS A 32 5.50 -8.31 2.80
N LEU A 33 5.70 -7.24 2.04
CA LEU A 33 6.22 -5.97 2.56
C LEU A 33 5.19 -5.30 3.47
N THR A 34 5.61 -4.35 4.30
CA THR A 34 4.66 -3.59 5.13
C THR A 34 3.65 -2.82 4.26
N TYR A 35 2.47 -2.49 4.81
CA TYR A 35 1.49 -1.66 4.08
C TYR A 35 2.10 -0.37 3.51
N LYS A 36 3.01 0.26 4.27
CA LYS A 36 3.76 1.44 3.84
C LYS A 36 4.62 1.16 2.60
N GLU A 37 5.40 0.09 2.63
CA GLU A 37 6.28 -0.27 1.52
C GLU A 37 5.48 -0.67 0.28
N GLN A 38 4.38 -1.41 0.45
CA GLN A 38 3.44 -1.72 -0.63
C GLN A 38 2.87 -0.44 -1.29
N ALA A 39 2.45 0.52 -0.47
CA ALA A 39 1.93 1.81 -0.93
C ALA A 39 2.97 2.61 -1.73
N VAL A 40 4.21 2.68 -1.26
CA VAL A 40 5.29 3.38 -1.98
C VAL A 40 5.59 2.69 -3.31
N TRP A 41 5.61 1.35 -3.35
CA TRP A 41 5.76 0.59 -4.60
C TRP A 41 4.66 0.91 -5.61
N PHE A 42 3.40 0.93 -5.15
CA PHE A 42 2.27 1.28 -6.00
C PHE A 42 2.37 2.72 -6.51
N LEU A 43 2.57 3.68 -5.62
CA LEU A 43 2.65 5.10 -5.96
C LEU A 43 3.80 5.39 -6.93
N ASN A 44 4.97 4.77 -6.76
CA ASN A 44 6.08 4.92 -7.69
C ASN A 44 5.74 4.39 -9.09
N ALA A 45 4.98 3.29 -9.19
CA ALA A 45 4.58 2.73 -10.48
C ALA A 45 3.52 3.59 -11.19
N VAL A 46 2.64 4.26 -10.44
CA VAL A 46 1.53 5.05 -10.98
C VAL A 46 1.77 6.57 -10.91
N TRP A 47 2.95 7.01 -10.48
CA TRP A 47 3.22 8.44 -10.27
C TRP A 47 3.08 9.23 -11.57
N GLU A 48 3.72 8.75 -12.63
CA GLU A 48 3.71 9.37 -13.95
C GLU A 48 2.70 8.74 -14.91
N VAL A 49 2.04 7.65 -14.49
CA VAL A 49 1.06 6.93 -15.30
C VAL A 49 -0.34 7.27 -14.80
N GLN A 50 -1.23 7.71 -15.71
CA GLN A 50 -2.62 7.91 -15.33
C GLN A 50 -3.34 6.56 -15.17
N VAL A 51 -3.87 6.32 -13.98
CA VAL A 51 -4.72 5.16 -13.68
C VAL A 51 -6.14 5.68 -13.48
N GLN A 52 -7.06 5.24 -14.36
CA GLN A 52 -8.45 5.70 -14.36
C GLN A 52 -8.59 7.24 -14.47
N GLY A 53 -7.71 7.86 -15.27
CA GLY A 53 -7.72 9.31 -15.52
C GLY A 53 -7.17 10.18 -14.38
N LYS A 54 -6.61 9.57 -13.33
CA LYS A 54 -5.96 10.27 -12.21
C LYS A 54 -4.48 9.90 -12.13
N SER A 55 -3.66 10.86 -11.75
CA SER A 55 -2.23 10.70 -11.52
C SER A 55 -1.95 10.11 -10.13
N GLY A 56 -0.74 9.57 -9.92
CA GLY A 56 -0.35 9.05 -8.61
C GLY A 56 -0.38 10.10 -7.49
N SER A 57 -0.17 11.38 -7.81
CA SER A 57 -0.27 12.46 -6.81
C SER A 57 -1.70 12.67 -6.31
N GLU A 58 -2.71 12.46 -7.17
CA GLU A 58 -4.13 12.54 -6.80
C GLU A 58 -4.58 11.34 -5.95
N TYR A 59 -3.91 10.20 -6.07
CA TYR A 59 -4.15 9.02 -5.23
C TYR A 59 -3.32 9.00 -3.95
N ALA A 60 -2.25 9.79 -3.86
CA ALA A 60 -1.28 9.72 -2.77
C ALA A 60 -1.94 9.84 -1.39
N GLU A 61 -2.81 10.82 -1.19
CA GLU A 61 -3.52 11.04 0.08
C GLU A 61 -4.42 9.84 0.43
N LYS A 62 -5.23 9.37 -0.53
CA LYS A 62 -6.12 8.22 -0.32
C LYS A 62 -5.35 6.93 -0.01
N ILE A 63 -4.21 6.72 -0.66
CA ILE A 63 -3.34 5.58 -0.38
C ILE A 63 -2.71 5.69 1.02
N TRP A 64 -2.33 6.90 1.47
CA TRP A 64 -1.84 7.07 2.84
C TRP A 64 -2.92 6.87 3.90
N ASP A 65 -4.16 7.28 3.63
CA ASP A 65 -5.30 6.96 4.49
C ASP A 65 -5.49 5.45 4.62
N TYR A 66 -5.35 4.70 3.52
CA TYR A 66 -5.40 3.24 3.53
C TYR A 66 -4.30 2.63 4.40
N VAL A 67 -3.06 3.08 4.27
CA VAL A 67 -1.95 2.60 5.12
C VAL A 67 -2.22 2.88 6.59
N ALA A 68 -2.66 4.09 6.92
CA ALA A 68 -2.96 4.49 8.29
C ALA A 68 -4.10 3.64 8.87
N LYS A 69 -5.18 3.43 8.10
CA LYS A 69 -6.32 2.62 8.57
C LYS A 69 -5.99 1.15 8.70
N ALA A 70 -5.24 0.59 7.75
CA ALA A 70 -4.77 -0.79 7.82
C ALA A 70 -3.94 -1.01 9.07
N GLY A 71 -3.00 -0.11 9.38
CA GLY A 71 -2.19 -0.19 10.62
C GLY A 71 -2.98 -0.01 11.92
N VAL A 72 -4.19 0.57 11.87
CA VAL A 72 -5.10 0.69 13.04
C VAL A 72 -5.95 -0.56 13.21
N ILE A 73 -6.39 -1.18 12.12
CA ILE A 73 -7.27 -2.36 12.15
C ILE A 73 -6.46 -3.63 12.39
N ASP A 74 -5.29 -3.75 11.76
CA ASP A 74 -4.40 -4.89 11.92
C ASP A 74 -3.83 -4.93 13.34
N ASN A 75 -4.07 -6.04 14.03
CA ASN A 75 -3.54 -6.27 15.37
C ASN A 75 -2.00 -6.29 15.40
N ALA A 76 -1.35 -6.61 14.28
CA ALA A 76 0.11 -6.56 14.09
C ALA A 76 0.65 -5.14 13.78
N LYS A 77 -0.22 -4.12 13.65
CA LYS A 77 0.09 -2.69 13.50
C LYS A 77 1.14 -2.39 12.42
N GLU A 78 2.19 -1.61 12.74
CA GLU A 78 3.17 -1.07 11.78
C GLU A 78 3.99 -2.14 11.03
N SER A 79 4.00 -3.39 11.51
CA SER A 79 4.64 -4.54 10.85
C SER A 79 3.67 -5.38 10.01
N GLY A 80 2.41 -4.99 9.94
CA GLY A 80 1.37 -5.65 9.15
C GLY A 80 1.62 -5.60 7.65
N ASN A 81 1.14 -6.62 6.93
CA ASN A 81 1.28 -6.75 5.48
C ASN A 81 0.00 -7.23 4.76
N ALA A 82 -0.94 -7.84 5.48
CA ALA A 82 -2.20 -8.33 4.93
C ALA A 82 -3.24 -8.41 6.05
N LEU A 83 -4.47 -7.99 5.75
CA LEU A 83 -5.61 -8.10 6.66
C LEU A 83 -6.26 -9.48 6.50
N ASP A 84 -6.74 -10.06 7.59
CA ASP A 84 -7.62 -11.23 7.50
C ASP A 84 -9.01 -10.85 6.94
N GLU A 85 -9.87 -11.83 6.68
CA GLU A 85 -11.19 -11.59 6.06
C GLU A 85 -12.06 -10.63 6.88
N LEU A 86 -12.02 -10.72 8.22
CA LEU A 86 -12.83 -9.91 9.11
C LEU A 86 -12.29 -8.48 9.20
N GLU A 87 -10.98 -8.34 9.31
CA GLU A 87 -10.27 -7.08 9.31
C GLU A 87 -10.39 -6.36 7.97
N ALA A 88 -10.31 -7.07 6.86
CA ALA A 88 -10.55 -6.55 5.52
C ALA A 88 -11.98 -6.03 5.37
N HIS A 89 -12.97 -6.74 5.93
CA HIS A 89 -14.35 -6.26 5.94
C HIS A 89 -14.50 -4.94 6.69
N ARG A 90 -13.95 -4.86 7.92
CA ARG A 90 -13.95 -3.63 8.73
C ARG A 90 -13.18 -2.49 8.05
N PHE A 91 -12.14 -2.82 7.30
CA PHE A 91 -11.37 -1.86 6.53
C PHE A 91 -12.23 -1.26 5.41
N LEU A 92 -12.91 -2.10 4.63
CA LEU A 92 -13.79 -1.65 3.56
C LEU A 92 -14.97 -0.81 4.07
N GLU A 93 -15.59 -1.22 5.18
CA GLU A 93 -16.64 -0.43 5.86
C GLU A 93 -16.15 0.96 6.27
N ALA A 94 -14.90 1.06 6.75
CA ALA A 94 -14.37 2.32 7.25
C ALA A 94 -14.13 3.37 6.17
N PHE A 95 -13.94 2.95 4.93
CA PHE A 95 -13.79 3.87 3.81
C PHE A 95 -15.10 4.21 3.13
N ASP A 96 -16.20 3.52 3.47
CA ASP A 96 -17.60 3.64 3.02
C ASP A 96 -17.86 4.27 1.63
N GLU A 97 -16.90 4.12 0.72
CA GLU A 97 -17.10 3.84 -0.68
C GLU A 97 -17.44 2.35 -0.75
N ALA A 98 -18.61 1.99 -0.23
CA ALA A 98 -19.29 0.78 -0.62
C ALA A 98 -19.56 0.84 -2.12
N HIS A 99 -18.54 0.55 -2.94
CA HIS A 99 -18.75 -0.01 -4.25
C HIS A 99 -19.36 -1.38 -4.01
N THR A 100 -20.70 -1.36 -3.93
CA THR A 100 -21.59 -2.48 -3.68
C THR A 100 -20.94 -3.78 -4.16
N VAL A 101 -20.91 -4.82 -3.33
CA VAL A 101 -20.24 -6.11 -3.55
C VAL A 101 -20.25 -6.65 -5.00
N LEU A 102 -21.26 -6.27 -5.80
CA LEU A 102 -21.34 -6.41 -7.26
C LEU A 102 -20.15 -5.84 -8.06
N GLN A 103 -19.65 -4.64 -7.75
CA GLN A 103 -18.55 -3.98 -8.46
C GLN A 103 -17.19 -4.63 -8.14
N MET A 104 -16.91 -5.00 -6.88
CA MET A 104 -15.73 -5.79 -6.53
C MET A 104 -15.74 -7.19 -7.17
N ARG A 105 -16.89 -7.89 -7.17
CA ARG A 105 -17.03 -9.19 -7.85
C ARG A 105 -16.85 -9.13 -9.36
N SER A 106 -17.11 -7.97 -9.97
CA SER A 106 -16.94 -7.77 -11.41
C SER A 106 -15.49 -7.42 -11.79
N ALA A 107 -14.71 -6.85 -10.88
CA ALA A 107 -13.30 -6.52 -11.08
C ALA A 107 -12.33 -7.70 -10.82
N LEU A 108 -12.78 -8.73 -10.09
CA LEU A 108 -12.01 -9.94 -9.78
C LEU A 108 -12.31 -11.13 -10.72
N ARG A 109 -13.10 -10.92 -11.78
CA ARG A 109 -13.39 -11.89 -12.85
C ARG A 109 -12.72 -11.45 -14.14
#